data_AF-A0A2V8T712-F1
#
_entry.id   AF-A0A2V8T712-F1
#
_cell.length_a   1.000
_cell.length_b   1.000
_cell.length_c   1.000
_cell.angle_alpha   90.00
_cell.angle_beta   90.00
_cell.angle_gamma   90.00
#
_symmetry.space_group_name_H-M   'P 1'
#
loop_
_entity.id
_entity.type
_entity.pdbx_description
1 polymer ?
#
loop_
_entity_poly.entity_id
_entity_poly.type
_entity_poly.pdbx_seq_one_letter_code
_entity_poly.pdbx_strand_id
1 'polypeptide(L)'
;MTPSAKSDKSCATLTPEAQTPRDPAQRGGTITVAVEHAPAVTRELIRRETIVDYRPGAGVRVSPHFYTKDEELEHVVGEMRRIIDTRAYAAHEAAGAAF
;
A
#
# COMPACT_ATOMS: atom_id res chain seq x y z
N MET A 1 -13.17 27.44 7.47
CA MET A 1 -13.66 26.13 6.98
C MET A 1 -13.38 26.07 5.49
N THR A 2 -12.18 25.64 5.10
CA THR A 2 -11.86 25.35 3.70
C THR A 2 -12.35 23.92 3.40
N PRO A 3 -13.15 23.70 2.35
CA PRO A 3 -13.64 22.37 2.02
C PRO A 3 -12.48 21.54 1.49
N SER A 4 -12.19 20.44 2.18
CA SER A 4 -11.23 19.43 1.74
C SER A 4 -11.68 18.88 0.39
N ALA A 5 -10.84 19.06 -0.62
CA ALA A 5 -11.05 18.54 -1.97
C ALA A 5 -11.11 17.01 -1.91
N LYS A 6 -12.31 16.46 -1.97
CA LYS A 6 -12.52 15.04 -2.31
C LYS A 6 -12.14 14.92 -3.78
N SER A 7 -10.91 14.49 -4.05
CA SER A 7 -10.50 14.11 -5.39
C SER A 7 -11.28 12.85 -5.78
N ASP A 8 -12.20 13.04 -6.72
CA ASP A 8 -12.96 12.01 -7.38
C ASP A 8 -12.00 11.17 -8.24
N LYS A 9 -11.39 10.13 -7.63
CA LYS A 9 -10.49 9.18 -8.31
C LYS A 9 -11.30 8.05 -8.95
N SER A 10 -12.21 8.40 -9.85
CA SER A 10 -12.75 7.43 -10.78
C SER A 10 -11.78 7.32 -11.96
N CYS A 11 -11.18 6.14 -12.15
CA CYS A 11 -10.46 5.75 -13.37
C CYS A 11 -9.11 6.46 -13.61
N ALA A 12 -8.05 6.06 -12.91
CA ALA A 12 -6.68 6.36 -13.34
C ALA A 12 -5.69 5.30 -12.82
N THR A 13 -5.26 4.39 -13.70
CA THR A 13 -4.03 3.57 -13.62
C THR A 13 -3.82 2.74 -12.34
N LEU A 14 -3.64 1.42 -12.49
CA LEU A 14 -3.28 0.43 -11.45
C LEU A 14 -1.95 0.70 -10.70
N THR A 15 -1.41 1.92 -10.75
CA THR A 15 -0.15 2.30 -10.12
C THR A 15 -0.34 2.63 -8.64
N PRO A 16 0.50 2.08 -7.75
CA PRO A 16 0.53 2.44 -6.34
C PRO A 16 0.81 3.94 -6.14
N GLU A 17 0.01 4.63 -5.33
CA GLU A 17 0.19 6.06 -5.06
C GLU A 17 0.38 6.33 -3.56
N ALA A 18 1.46 7.03 -3.20
CA ALA A 18 1.70 7.43 -1.82
C ALA A 18 0.66 8.45 -1.33
N GLN A 19 0.00 8.14 -0.21
CA GLN A 19 -0.96 9.02 0.47
C GLN A 19 -0.31 9.92 1.54
N THR A 20 0.95 9.65 1.87
CA THR A 20 1.72 10.45 2.85
C THR A 20 2.34 11.69 2.20
N PRO A 21 2.62 12.76 2.98
CA PRO A 21 3.26 13.96 2.46
C PRO A 21 4.55 13.65 1.70
N ARG A 22 4.72 14.28 0.52
CA ARG A 22 5.91 14.08 -0.32
C ARG A 22 7.16 14.72 0.29
N ASP A 23 6.99 15.85 0.96
CA ASP A 23 8.06 16.54 1.68
C ASP A 23 8.53 15.69 2.88
N PRO A 24 9.79 15.24 2.92
CA PRO A 24 10.34 14.50 4.05
C PRO A 24 10.22 15.25 5.39
N ALA A 25 10.27 16.58 5.38
CA ALA A 25 10.16 17.40 6.59
C ALA A 25 8.74 17.39 7.19
N GLN A 26 7.74 16.91 6.45
CA GLN A 26 6.33 16.91 6.84
C GLN A 26 5.77 15.50 7.04
N ARG A 27 6.61 14.46 7.00
CA ARG A 27 6.20 13.07 7.20
C ARG A 27 6.95 12.40 8.35
N GLY A 28 6.29 11.45 9.00
CA GLY A 28 6.95 10.52 9.91
C GLY A 28 7.66 9.39 9.17
N GLY A 29 8.13 8.38 9.92
CA GLY A 29 8.82 7.20 9.38
C GLY A 29 7.90 6.16 8.71
N THR A 30 6.64 6.49 8.45
CA THR A 30 5.65 5.57 7.90
C THR A 30 5.09 6.12 6.60
N ILE A 31 4.97 5.26 5.60
CA ILE A 31 4.43 5.58 4.29
C ILE A 31 3.18 4.73 4.06
N THR A 32 2.13 5.35 3.56
CA THR A 32 0.91 4.64 3.14
C THR A 32 0.79 4.72 1.64
N VAL A 33 0.59 3.58 1.01
CA VAL A 33 0.46 3.41 -0.42
C VAL A 33 -0.98 2.98 -0.71
N ALA A 34 -1.71 3.84 -1.41
CA ALA A 34 -3.02 3.49 -1.96
C ALA A 34 -2.82 2.58 -3.16
N VAL A 35 -3.48 1.42 -3.11
CA VAL A 35 -3.53 0.45 -4.21
C VAL A 35 -4.97 -0.05 -4.34
N GLU A 36 -5.38 -0.39 -5.55
CA GLU A 36 -6.63 -1.13 -5.74
C GLU A 36 -6.52 -2.50 -5.06
N HIS A 37 -7.65 -3.02 -4.59
CA HIS A 37 -7.70 -4.32 -3.89
C HIS A 37 -6.74 -4.38 -2.68
N ALA A 38 -6.47 -3.24 -2.02
CA ALA A 38 -5.51 -3.11 -0.92
C ALA A 38 -5.59 -4.21 0.15
N PRO A 39 -6.77 -4.65 0.65
CA PRO A 39 -6.80 -5.77 1.57
C PRO A 39 -6.21 -7.05 0.95
N ALA A 40 -6.67 -7.43 -0.25
CA ALA A 40 -6.18 -8.62 -0.94
C ALA A 40 -4.68 -8.54 -1.29
N VAL A 41 -4.18 -7.35 -1.66
CA VAL A 41 -2.75 -7.08 -1.86
C VAL A 41 -1.96 -7.26 -0.56
N THR A 42 -2.45 -6.72 0.56
CA THR A 42 -1.83 -6.90 1.88
C THR A 42 -1.72 -8.37 2.27
N ARG A 43 -2.77 -9.17 2.02
CA ARG A 43 -2.72 -10.61 2.29
C ARG A 43 -1.69 -11.32 1.46
N GLU A 44 -1.60 -10.99 0.18
CA GLU A 44 -0.59 -11.58 -0.68
C GLU A 44 0.84 -11.16 -0.27
N LEU A 45 1.05 -9.92 0.17
CA LEU A 45 2.32 -9.49 0.76
C LEU A 45 2.67 -10.29 2.02
N ILE A 46 1.73 -10.43 2.95
CA ILE A 46 1.93 -11.21 4.18
C ILE A 46 2.20 -12.69 3.86
N ARG A 47 1.50 -13.26 2.87
CA ARG A 47 1.74 -14.63 2.39
C ARG A 47 3.15 -14.79 1.80
N ARG A 48 3.73 -13.72 1.25
CA ARG A 48 5.12 -13.64 0.76
C ARG A 48 6.09 -13.15 1.84
N GLU A 49 5.70 -13.22 3.11
CA GLU A 49 6.52 -12.88 4.28
C GLU A 49 6.91 -11.39 4.37
N THR A 50 6.21 -10.52 3.64
CA THR A 50 6.33 -9.07 3.79
C THR A 50 5.33 -8.58 4.84
N ILE A 51 5.85 -8.16 6.00
CA ILE A 51 5.03 -7.69 7.13
C ILE A 51 4.62 -6.22 6.91
N VAL A 52 3.33 -5.99 6.69
CA VAL A 52 2.73 -4.67 6.46
C VAL A 52 1.40 -4.54 7.18
N ASP A 53 0.96 -3.30 7.42
CA ASP A 53 -0.35 -3.00 8.01
C ASP A 53 -1.31 -2.51 6.94
N TYR A 54 -2.58 -2.93 6.99
CA TYR A 54 -3.63 -2.41 6.12
C TYR A 54 -4.56 -1.48 6.91
N ARG A 55 -4.88 -0.32 6.33
CA ARG A 55 -5.84 0.62 6.90
C ARG A 55 -6.98 0.87 5.92
N PRO A 56 -8.23 0.50 6.28
CA PRO A 56 -9.40 0.77 5.45
C PRO A 56 -9.49 2.24 5.04
N GLY A 57 -9.67 2.48 3.74
CA GLY A 57 -9.75 3.83 3.16
C GLY A 57 -8.41 4.55 2.97
N ALA A 58 -7.29 3.99 3.44
CA ALA A 58 -5.96 4.58 3.28
C ALA A 58 -5.02 3.71 2.40
N GLY A 59 -5.06 2.38 2.58
CA GLY A 59 -4.26 1.44 1.79
C GLY A 59 -3.24 0.66 2.63
N VAL A 60 -2.13 0.27 2.00
CA VAL A 60 -1.07 -0.53 2.61
C VAL A 60 -0.03 0.38 3.26
N ARG A 61 0.33 0.11 4.50
CA ARG A 61 1.23 0.94 5.30
C ARG A 61 2.55 0.22 5.54
N VAL A 62 3.63 0.88 5.14
CA VAL A 62 5.01 0.44 5.27
C VAL A 62 5.68 1.33 6.30
N SER A 63 6.21 0.72 7.36
CA SER A 63 6.88 1.42 8.46
C SER A 63 8.32 0.94 8.57
N PRO A 64 9.25 1.48 7.75
CA PRO A 64 10.67 1.22 7.96
C PRO A 64 11.12 1.67 9.35
N HIS A 65 12.01 0.88 9.94
CA HIS A 65 12.68 1.19 11.19
C HIS A 65 14.19 1.32 10.98
N PHE A 66 14.92 1.64 12.05
CA PHE A 66 16.37 1.83 12.00
C PHE A 66 17.16 0.61 11.48
N TYR A 67 16.55 -0.57 11.51
CA TYR A 67 17.12 -1.82 11.03
C TYR A 67 16.62 -2.23 9.63
N THR A 68 15.71 -1.45 9.03
CA THR A 68 15.23 -1.70 7.67
C THR A 68 16.21 -1.10 6.67
N LYS A 69 16.67 -1.91 5.72
CA LYS A 69 17.56 -1.46 4.64
C LYS A 69 16.77 -0.95 3.45
N ASP A 70 17.44 -0.15 2.61
CA ASP A 70 16.83 0.39 1.40
C ASP A 70 16.45 -0.73 0.41
N GLU A 71 17.22 -1.82 0.34
CA GLU A 71 16.92 -2.94 -0.54
C GLU A 71 15.64 -3.68 -0.14
N GLU A 72 15.31 -3.70 1.16
CA GLU A 72 14.06 -4.26 1.65
C GLU A 72 12.88 -3.39 1.24
N LEU A 73 13.04 -2.06 1.23
CA LEU A 73 12.01 -1.13 0.75
C LEU A 73 11.77 -1.28 -0.75
N GLU A 74 12.84 -1.38 -1.55
CA GLU A 74 12.74 -1.66 -2.97
C GLU A 74 12.04 -3.00 -3.24
N HIS A 75 12.35 -4.02 -2.44
CA HIS A 75 11.70 -5.33 -2.52
C HIS A 75 10.20 -5.23 -2.27
N VAL A 76 9.77 -4.55 -1.20
CA VAL A 76 8.33 -4.37 -0.88
C VAL A 76 7.58 -3.67 -2.01
N VAL A 77 8.14 -2.59 -2.57
CA VAL A 77 7.52 -1.86 -3.68
C VAL A 77 7.48 -2.72 -4.95
N GLY A 78 8.54 -3.47 -5.22
CA GLY A 78 8.60 -4.42 -6.34
C GLY A 78 7.57 -5.54 -6.23
N GLU A 79 7.39 -6.09 -5.02
CA GLU A 79 6.38 -7.11 -4.75
C GLU A 79 4.96 -6.56 -4.88
N MET A 80 4.68 -5.37 -4.35
CA MET A 80 3.40 -4.68 -4.55
C MET A 80 3.06 -4.56 -6.04
N ARG A 81 4.01 -4.08 -6.84
CA ARG A 81 3.83 -3.96 -8.29
C ARG A 81 3.60 -5.32 -8.94
N ARG A 82 4.42 -6.33 -8.62
CA ARG A 82 4.28 -7.69 -9.17
C ARG A 82 2.92 -8.28 -8.85
N ILE A 83 2.41 -8.11 -7.63
CA ILE A 83 1.10 -8.61 -7.20
C ILE A 83 -0.02 -7.96 -8.03
N ILE A 84 0.07 -6.65 -8.27
CA ILE A 84 -0.90 -5.92 -9.06
C ILE A 84 -0.84 -6.35 -10.54
N ASP A 85 0.36 -6.32 -11.14
CA ASP A 85 0.58 -6.64 -12.55
C ASP A 85 0.14 -8.08 -12.90
N THR A 86 0.39 -9.04 -12.00
CA THR A 86 0.02 -10.45 -12.18
C THR A 86 -1.38 -10.78 -11.68
N ARG A 87 -2.07 -9.83 -11.04
CA ARG A 87 -3.36 -10.04 -10.35
C ARG A 87 -3.33 -11.14 -9.30
N ALA A 88 -2.18 -11.40 -8.67
CA ALA A 88 -2.04 -12.41 -7.62
C ALA A 88 -2.96 -12.15 -6.41
N TYR A 89 -3.36 -10.89 -6.20
CA TYR A 89 -4.35 -10.51 -5.19
C TYR A 89 -5.71 -11.20 -5.38
N ALA A 90 -6.07 -11.64 -6.59
CA ALA A 90 -7.38 -12.22 -6.88
C ALA A 90 -7.69 -13.47 -6.05
N ALA A 91 -6.66 -14.25 -5.67
CA ALA A 91 -6.81 -15.41 -4.80
C ALA A 91 -7.29 -15.05 -3.39
N HIS A 92 -7.08 -13.81 -2.95
CA HIS A 92 -7.40 -13.33 -1.60
C HIS A 92 -8.68 -12.51 -1.53
N GLU A 93 -9.28 -12.14 -2.66
CA GLU A 93 -10.57 -11.44 -2.74
C GLU A 93 -11.71 -12.28 -2.16
N ALA A 94 -11.72 -13.58 -2.48
CA ALA A 94 -12.75 -14.52 -2.03
C ALA A 94 -12.65 -14.85 -0.53
N ALA A 95 -11.48 -14.61 0.08
CA ALA A 95 -11.18 -15.02 1.45
C ALA A 95 -11.79 -14.07 2.53
N GLY A 96 -12.55 -13.04 2.14
CA GLY A 96 -13.30 -12.15 3.05
C GLY A 96 -12.43 -11.28 3.95
N ALA A 97 -12.88 -10.07 4.30
CA ALA A 97 -12.08 -8.99 4.91
C ALA A 97 -11.65 -9.16 6.39
N ALA A 98 -11.34 -10.37 6.86
CA ALA A 98 -10.77 -10.59 8.19
C ALA A 98 -9.30 -10.13 8.27
N PHE A 99 -9.06 -8.88 8.68
CA PHE A 99 -7.77 -8.41 9.19
C PHE A 99 -7.88 -8.22 10.70
#